data_AF-A0A4R6INU9-F1
#
_entry.id   AF-A0A4R6INU9-F1
#
_cell.length_a   1.000
_cell.length_b   1.000
_cell.length_c   1.000
_cell.angle_alpha   90.00
_cell.angle_beta   90.00
_cell.angle_gamma   90.00
#
_symmetry.space_group_name_H-M   'P 1'
#
loop_
_entity.id
_entity.type
_entity.pdbx_description
1 polymer ?
#
loop_
_entity_poly.entity_id
_entity_poly.type
_entity_poly.pdbx_seq_one_letter_code
_entity_poly.pdbx_strand_id
1 'polypeptide(L)'
;MSLINLTTLVLFFLPTSLLAGGLSSFQERTPYDNTVYYDGSAGSPVTFMFGATSRASEAISKQATQTAFSDFYFYKGYVIAETDTSFTVINEKQPSVNFFNDQSSFDAYLDANNLRPKIWTRWYNKNYDEANFKPLSFMAFYYFPVSIFIIGLTIYFTISIRKTKNNAYKSFKKVYLIGLVVFIAFVYFLQVFPQSF
;
A
#
# COMPACT_ATOMS: atom_id res chain seq x y z
N MET A 1 11.81 9.77 37.39
CA MET A 1 11.64 10.09 35.97
C MET A 1 10.14 10.07 35.71
N SER A 2 9.52 11.25 35.61
CA SER A 2 8.07 11.41 35.69
C SER A 2 7.37 10.98 34.39
N LEU A 3 6.18 10.39 34.54
CA LEU A 3 5.27 9.99 33.43
C LEU A 3 5.00 11.13 32.43
N ILE A 4 5.21 12.38 32.86
CA ILE A 4 4.96 13.61 32.11
C ILE A 4 5.84 13.73 30.85
N ASN A 5 7.03 13.11 30.82
CA ASN A 5 7.90 13.21 29.64
C ASN A 5 7.56 12.23 28.51
N LEU A 6 6.77 11.18 28.79
CA LEU A 6 6.40 10.18 27.77
C LEU A 6 5.19 10.65 26.93
N THR A 7 4.23 11.34 27.55
CA THR A 7 3.05 11.90 26.87
C THR A 7 3.40 13.01 25.88
N THR A 8 4.40 13.84 26.19
CA THR A 8 4.84 14.92 25.28
C THR A 8 5.58 14.40 24.06
N LEU A 9 6.26 13.24 24.16
CA LEU A 9 6.99 12.63 23.05
C LEU A 9 6.02 12.03 22.00
N VAL A 10 4.86 11.54 22.43
CA VAL A 10 3.83 10.94 21.55
C VAL A 10 3.15 12.00 20.67
N LEU A 11 3.01 13.24 21.16
CA LEU A 11 2.38 14.33 20.39
C LEU A 11 3.24 14.83 19.21
N PHE A 12 4.56 14.62 19.23
CA PHE A 12 5.46 15.03 18.15
C PHE A 12 5.51 14.07 16.95
N PHE A 13 4.95 12.86 17.09
CA PHE A 13 4.85 11.88 16.00
C PHE A 13 3.48 11.85 15.32
N LEU A 14 2.57 12.76 15.67
CA LEU A 14 1.29 12.86 14.99
C LEU A 14 1.51 13.47 13.59
N PRO A 15 1.06 12.82 12.51
CA PRO A 15 1.24 13.32 11.15
C PRO A 15 0.61 14.72 11.00
N THR A 16 1.37 15.65 10.42
CA THR A 16 1.02 17.08 10.30
C THR A 16 -0.04 17.39 9.24
N SER A 17 -0.57 16.38 8.55
CA SER A 17 -1.63 16.51 7.56
C SER A 17 -2.96 16.00 8.12
N LEU A 18 -3.64 16.84 8.89
CA LEU A 18 -5.06 16.64 9.19
C LEU A 18 -5.85 17.03 7.95
N LEU A 19 -6.07 16.07 7.06
CA LEU A 19 -6.98 16.21 5.93
C LEU A 19 -8.41 16.45 6.47
N ALA A 20 -9.19 17.29 5.78
CA ALA A 20 -10.53 17.73 6.19
C ALA A 20 -11.56 16.58 6.33
N GLY A 21 -11.21 15.37 5.86
CA GLY A 21 -11.99 14.14 5.96
C GLY A 21 -11.81 13.34 7.25
N GLY A 22 -11.02 13.83 8.19
CA GLY A 22 -10.69 13.10 9.41
C GLY A 22 -9.76 11.91 9.16
N LEU A 23 -9.65 11.02 10.15
CA LEU A 23 -8.70 9.91 10.14
C LEU A 23 -8.91 8.92 8.97
N SER A 24 -10.07 8.89 8.31
CA SER A 24 -10.39 8.01 7.17
C SER A 24 -9.99 8.55 5.81
N SER A 25 -9.57 9.81 5.71
CA SER A 25 -9.13 10.37 4.43
C SER A 25 -7.67 10.06 4.16
N PHE A 26 -7.34 9.89 2.88
CA PHE A 26 -5.97 9.67 2.45
C PHE A 26 -5.66 10.36 1.13
N GLN A 27 -4.38 10.62 0.93
CA GLN A 27 -3.84 11.12 -0.32
C GLN A 27 -2.47 10.49 -0.52
N GLU A 28 -2.34 9.66 -1.55
CA GLU A 28 -1.09 8.98 -1.89
C GLU A 28 -0.66 9.31 -3.32
N ARG A 29 0.66 9.35 -3.53
CA ARG A 29 1.25 9.47 -4.86
C ARG A 29 1.41 8.10 -5.50
N THR A 30 1.01 7.98 -6.76
CA THR A 30 1.25 6.77 -7.55
C THR A 30 2.71 6.71 -8.01
N PRO A 31 3.18 5.56 -8.53
CA PRO A 31 4.52 5.44 -9.09
C PRO A 31 4.86 6.42 -10.22
N TYR A 32 3.84 7.05 -10.83
CA TYR A 32 3.97 8.01 -11.92
C TYR A 32 3.69 9.46 -11.48
N ASP A 33 3.80 9.75 -10.19
CA ASP A 33 3.60 11.10 -9.60
C ASP A 33 2.17 11.66 -9.81
N ASN A 34 1.20 10.78 -10.05
CA ASN A 34 -0.23 11.11 -9.98
C ASN A 34 -0.72 10.96 -8.53
N THR A 35 -1.92 11.42 -8.25
CA THR A 35 -2.49 11.37 -6.90
C THR A 35 -3.75 10.52 -6.89
N VAL A 36 -3.81 9.57 -5.96
CA VAL A 36 -5.05 8.89 -5.58
C VAL A 36 -5.47 9.45 -4.23
N TYR A 37 -6.72 9.88 -4.12
CA TYR A 37 -7.23 10.48 -2.90
C TYR A 37 -8.63 9.98 -2.55
N TYR A 38 -8.90 9.94 -1.25
CA TYR A 38 -10.20 9.66 -0.68
C TYR A 38 -10.46 10.69 0.42
N ASP A 39 -11.61 11.34 0.36
CA ASP A 39 -11.98 12.45 1.25
C ASP A 39 -12.47 11.99 2.63
N GLY A 40 -12.49 10.68 2.92
CA GLY A 40 -12.90 10.15 4.22
C GLY A 40 -14.41 10.12 4.45
N SER A 41 -15.22 10.65 3.54
CA SER A 41 -16.68 10.72 3.65
C SER A 41 -17.31 9.35 3.43
N ALA A 42 -18.29 8.99 4.27
CA ALA A 42 -18.95 7.69 4.18
C ALA A 42 -19.64 7.51 2.81
N GLY A 43 -19.18 6.51 2.04
CA GLY A 43 -19.73 6.19 0.72
C GLY A 43 -19.12 7.01 -0.42
N SER A 44 -18.20 7.94 -0.14
CA SER A 44 -17.42 8.57 -1.20
C SER A 44 -16.50 7.54 -1.87
N PRO A 45 -16.33 7.63 -3.19
CA PRO A 45 -15.39 6.78 -3.90
C PRO A 45 -13.96 7.28 -3.74
N VAL A 46 -13.00 6.42 -4.08
CA VAL A 46 -11.63 6.86 -4.32
C VAL A 46 -11.57 7.56 -5.68
N THR A 47 -10.79 8.62 -5.76
CA THR A 47 -10.66 9.50 -6.93
C THR A 47 -9.21 9.61 -7.38
N PHE A 48 -9.00 9.85 -8.67
CA PHE A 48 -7.67 10.00 -9.27
C PHE A 48 -7.46 11.40 -9.82
N MET A 49 -6.24 11.92 -9.63
CA MET A 49 -5.79 13.17 -10.20
C MET A 49 -4.47 12.97 -10.91
N PHE A 50 -4.44 13.39 -12.16
CA PHE A 50 -3.20 13.53 -12.91
C PHE A 50 -2.30 14.59 -12.26
N GLY A 51 -1.02 14.25 -12.05
CA GLY A 51 -0.05 15.17 -11.46
C GLY A 51 0.31 16.33 -12.39
N ALA A 52 0.90 17.41 -11.86
CA ALA A 52 1.32 18.56 -12.67
C ALA A 52 2.38 18.21 -13.73
N THR A 53 3.12 17.13 -13.52
CA THR A 53 4.13 16.57 -14.44
C THR A 53 3.52 15.68 -15.52
N SER A 54 2.27 15.24 -15.34
CA SER A 54 1.55 14.50 -16.37
C SER A 54 1.21 15.43 -17.52
N ARG A 55 1.35 14.95 -18.76
CA ARG A 55 0.98 15.72 -19.97
C ARG A 55 -0.53 15.66 -20.22
N ALA A 56 -1.34 15.55 -19.17
CA ALA A 56 -2.78 15.42 -19.27
C ALA A 56 -3.40 16.75 -19.69
N SER A 57 -4.32 16.72 -20.65
CA SER A 57 -5.13 17.90 -20.95
C SER A 57 -6.13 18.15 -19.83
N GLU A 58 -6.62 19.39 -19.71
CA GLU A 58 -7.64 19.75 -18.71
C GLU A 58 -8.89 18.86 -18.81
N ALA A 59 -9.31 18.51 -20.03
CA ALA A 59 -10.43 17.61 -20.27
C ALA A 59 -10.19 16.20 -19.69
N ILE A 60 -8.99 15.66 -19.88
CA ILE A 60 -8.60 14.33 -19.36
C ILE A 60 -8.47 14.37 -17.84
N SER A 61 -7.89 15.43 -17.28
CA SER A 61 -7.80 15.64 -15.83
C SER A 61 -9.18 15.73 -15.19
N LYS A 62 -10.13 16.43 -15.82
CA LYS A 62 -11.53 16.49 -15.37
C LYS A 62 -12.23 15.14 -15.48
N GLN A 63 -11.97 14.38 -16.54
CA GLN A 63 -12.52 13.04 -16.68
C GLN A 63 -11.99 12.11 -15.58
N ALA A 64 -10.71 12.23 -15.24
CA ALA A 64 -10.08 11.44 -14.19
C ALA A 64 -10.58 11.80 -12.79
N THR A 65 -10.85 13.08 -12.49
CA THR A 65 -11.43 13.44 -11.18
C THR A 65 -12.88 13.00 -11.02
N GLN A 66 -13.58 12.76 -12.12
CA GLN A 66 -14.94 12.21 -12.12
C GLN A 66 -14.97 10.69 -11.94
N THR A 67 -13.83 10.00 -12.00
CA THR A 67 -13.79 8.55 -11.79
C THR A 67 -14.05 8.23 -10.33
N ALA A 68 -14.95 7.28 -10.10
CA ALA A 68 -15.24 6.72 -8.79
C ALA A 68 -14.69 5.29 -8.75
N PHE A 69 -13.82 4.96 -7.79
CA PHE A 69 -13.35 3.59 -7.56
C PHE A 69 -13.89 3.03 -6.25
N SER A 70 -14.36 1.78 -6.25
CA SER A 70 -14.46 0.99 -5.01
C SER A 70 -13.19 0.19 -4.80
N ASP A 71 -12.73 -0.46 -5.87
CA ASP A 71 -11.58 -1.36 -5.89
C ASP A 71 -10.67 -1.00 -7.05
N PHE A 72 -9.35 -1.06 -6.83
CA PHE A 72 -8.37 -0.72 -7.85
C PHE A 72 -7.04 -1.44 -7.63
N TYR A 73 -6.24 -1.54 -8.68
CA TYR A 73 -4.85 -2.01 -8.61
C TYR A 73 -3.97 -1.27 -9.61
N PHE A 74 -2.67 -1.19 -9.30
CA PHE A 74 -1.67 -0.62 -10.19
C PHE A 74 -0.99 -1.72 -10.99
N TYR A 75 -0.89 -1.56 -12.31
CA TYR A 75 -0.16 -2.50 -13.16
C TYR A 75 0.43 -1.83 -14.39
N LYS A 76 1.76 -1.98 -14.60
CA LYS A 76 2.49 -1.49 -15.79
C LYS A 76 2.29 0.01 -16.11
N GLY A 77 1.98 0.84 -15.11
CA GLY A 77 1.65 2.26 -15.29
C GLY A 77 0.22 2.52 -15.75
N TYR A 78 -0.67 1.60 -15.41
CA TYR A 78 -2.10 1.78 -15.48
C TYR A 78 -2.68 1.66 -14.07
N VAL A 79 -3.74 2.42 -13.81
CA VAL A 79 -4.67 2.17 -12.73
C VAL A 79 -5.86 1.44 -13.33
N ILE A 80 -6.10 0.22 -12.87
CA ILE A 80 -7.26 -0.56 -13.24
C ILE A 80 -8.21 -0.50 -12.06
N ALA A 81 -9.42 -0.03 -12.30
CA ALA A 81 -10.39 0.19 -11.24
C ALA A 81 -11.77 -0.33 -11.63
N GLU A 82 -12.51 -0.75 -10.62
CA GLU A 82 -13.87 -1.23 -10.74
C GLU A 82 -14.76 -0.67 -9.62
N THR A 83 -16.04 -0.68 -9.93
CA THR A 83 -17.16 -0.48 -9.01
C THR A 83 -18.19 -1.56 -9.30
N ASP A 84 -19.25 -1.65 -8.49
CA ASP A 84 -20.36 -2.58 -8.73
C ASP A 84 -21.01 -2.46 -10.12
N THR A 85 -20.84 -1.33 -10.81
CA THR A 85 -21.57 -1.00 -12.05
C THR A 85 -20.71 -0.49 -13.21
N SER A 86 -19.42 -0.23 -13.00
CA SER A 86 -18.56 0.37 -14.02
C SER A 86 -17.10 -0.01 -13.83
N PHE A 87 -16.37 -0.06 -14.95
CA PHE A 87 -14.95 -0.36 -14.98
C PHE A 87 -14.20 0.78 -15.63
N THR A 88 -13.01 1.07 -15.11
CA THR A 88 -12.19 2.17 -15.58
C THR A 88 -10.74 1.72 -15.72
N VAL A 89 -10.12 2.10 -16.83
CA VAL A 89 -8.66 1.97 -17.00
C VAL A 89 -8.06 3.35 -17.24
N ILE A 90 -7.12 3.73 -16.37
CA ILE A 90 -6.39 4.99 -16.47
C ILE A 90 -4.96 4.67 -16.88
N ASN A 91 -4.49 5.28 -17.96
CA ASN A 91 -3.10 5.17 -18.38
C ASN A 91 -2.30 6.34 -17.79
N GLU A 92 -1.36 6.02 -16.91
CA GLU A 92 -0.55 7.02 -16.23
C GLU A 92 0.62 7.52 -17.07
N LYS A 93 1.10 6.70 -18.02
CA LYS A 93 2.24 7.04 -18.91
C LYS A 93 1.81 7.94 -20.05
N GLN A 94 0.65 7.64 -20.62
CA GLN A 94 0.03 8.41 -21.69
C GLN A 94 -1.37 8.78 -21.19
N PRO A 95 -1.53 9.98 -20.60
CA PRO A 95 -2.76 10.34 -19.91
C PRO A 95 -4.00 10.05 -20.74
N SER A 96 -4.78 9.06 -20.31
CA SER A 96 -6.05 8.68 -20.92
C SER A 96 -6.90 7.96 -19.89
N VAL A 97 -8.22 8.12 -19.99
CA VAL A 97 -9.20 7.44 -19.15
C VAL A 97 -10.20 6.72 -20.05
N ASN A 98 -10.28 5.40 -19.90
CA ASN A 98 -11.21 4.56 -20.65
C ASN A 98 -12.26 4.02 -19.68
N PHE A 99 -13.53 4.25 -20.00
CA PHE A 99 -14.68 3.74 -19.24
C PHE A 99 -15.33 2.59 -19.99
N PHE A 100 -15.76 1.59 -19.22
CA PHE A 100 -16.46 0.42 -19.73
C PHE A 100 -17.72 0.20 -18.88
N ASN A 101 -18.85 -0.02 -19.55
CA ASN A 101 -20.14 -0.26 -18.90
C ASN A 101 -20.45 -1.75 -18.74
N ASP A 102 -19.60 -2.62 -19.29
CA ASP A 102 -19.79 -4.06 -19.26
C ASP A 102 -18.45 -4.78 -19.03
N GLN A 103 -18.51 -5.87 -18.28
CA GLN A 103 -17.35 -6.69 -17.93
C GLN A 103 -16.66 -7.25 -19.17
N SER A 104 -17.41 -7.59 -20.22
CA SER A 104 -16.86 -8.25 -21.41
C SER A 104 -15.95 -7.33 -22.21
N SER A 105 -16.32 -6.06 -22.41
CA SER A 105 -15.50 -5.08 -23.11
C SER A 105 -14.28 -4.68 -22.29
N PHE A 106 -14.43 -4.58 -20.97
CA PHE A 106 -13.33 -4.37 -20.04
C PHE A 106 -12.31 -5.52 -20.10
N ASP A 107 -12.78 -6.76 -19.98
CA ASP A 107 -11.93 -7.96 -20.06
C ASP A 107 -11.19 -8.05 -21.39
N ALA A 108 -11.89 -7.82 -22.51
CA ALA A 108 -11.28 -7.80 -23.83
C ALA A 108 -10.20 -6.72 -23.95
N TYR A 109 -10.42 -5.53 -23.37
CA TYR A 109 -9.43 -4.46 -23.32
C TYR A 109 -8.20 -4.87 -22.49
N LEU A 110 -8.40 -5.49 -21.32
CA LEU A 110 -7.30 -5.96 -20.48
C LEU A 110 -6.44 -7.01 -21.19
N ASP A 111 -7.08 -7.95 -21.90
CA ASP A 111 -6.38 -9.00 -22.64
C ASP A 111 -5.62 -8.45 -23.85
N ALA A 112 -6.27 -7.60 -24.65
CA ALA A 112 -5.65 -6.97 -25.82
C ALA A 112 -4.41 -6.15 -25.45
N ASN A 113 -4.42 -5.51 -24.28
CA ASN A 113 -3.32 -4.67 -23.79
C ASN A 113 -2.37 -5.39 -22.82
N ASN A 114 -2.55 -6.70 -22.58
CA ASN A 114 -1.74 -7.49 -21.63
C ASN A 114 -1.69 -6.87 -20.21
N LEU A 115 -2.84 -6.41 -19.71
CA LEU A 115 -3.01 -5.72 -18.43
C LEU A 115 -3.50 -6.62 -17.29
N ARG A 116 -3.55 -7.95 -17.50
CA ARG A 116 -3.75 -8.93 -16.44
C ARG A 116 -2.42 -9.30 -15.77
N PRO A 117 -2.25 -9.05 -14.46
CA PRO A 117 -1.10 -9.58 -13.70
C PRO A 117 -1.05 -11.11 -13.81
N LYS A 118 0.16 -11.67 -13.88
CA LYS A 118 0.35 -13.12 -14.10
C LYS A 118 0.65 -13.88 -12.83
N ILE A 119 1.25 -13.21 -11.85
CA ILE A 119 1.74 -13.80 -10.61
C ILE A 119 0.77 -13.44 -9.50
N TRP A 120 0.45 -12.15 -9.37
CA TRP A 120 -0.39 -11.68 -8.27
C TRP A 120 -1.01 -10.32 -8.57
N THR A 121 -2.32 -10.22 -8.33
CA THR A 121 -3.06 -8.97 -8.33
C THR A 121 -3.27 -8.50 -6.90
N ARG A 122 -2.80 -7.29 -6.60
CA ARG A 122 -3.02 -6.64 -5.31
C ARG A 122 -4.12 -5.62 -5.45
N TRP A 123 -5.32 -6.01 -5.03
CA TRP A 123 -6.47 -5.12 -4.96
C TRP A 123 -6.39 -4.20 -3.75
N TYR A 124 -6.73 -2.95 -3.99
CA TYR A 124 -6.88 -1.89 -3.02
C TYR A 124 -8.31 -1.39 -3.06
N ASN A 125 -8.75 -0.78 -1.97
CA ASN A 125 -10.08 -0.19 -1.88
C ASN A 125 -10.01 1.16 -1.14
N LYS A 126 -11.14 1.75 -0.78
CA LYS A 126 -11.18 2.99 0.02
C LYS A 126 -10.46 2.92 1.37
N ASN A 127 -10.13 1.72 1.86
CA ASN A 127 -9.34 1.50 3.07
C ASN A 127 -7.84 1.33 2.74
N TYR A 128 -7.39 1.77 1.56
CA TYR A 128 -6.01 1.69 1.11
C TYR A 128 -5.01 2.25 2.14
N ASP A 129 -5.32 3.40 2.72
CA ASP A 129 -4.52 4.00 3.80
C ASP A 129 -4.75 3.33 5.17
N GLU A 130 -5.92 2.75 5.41
CA GLU A 130 -6.13 1.93 6.61
C GLU A 130 -5.31 0.63 6.57
N ALA A 131 -4.98 0.11 5.39
CA ALA A 131 -4.04 -1.00 5.23
C ALA A 131 -2.59 -0.57 5.50
N ASN A 132 -2.28 0.72 5.38
CA ASN A 132 -0.92 1.26 5.53
C ASN A 132 -0.65 1.87 6.93
N PHE A 133 -1.58 2.59 7.57
CA PHE A 133 -1.25 3.43 8.74
C PHE A 133 -2.23 3.44 9.92
N LYS A 134 -3.55 3.30 9.75
CA LYS A 134 -4.49 3.23 10.90
C LYS A 134 -4.22 2.14 11.94
N PRO A 135 -3.66 0.97 11.58
CA PRO A 135 -3.38 -0.04 12.57
C PRO A 135 -2.23 0.37 13.47
N LEU A 136 -1.44 1.42 13.22
CA LEU A 136 -0.19 1.62 13.97
C LEU A 136 -0.35 1.68 15.49
N SER A 137 -1.44 2.26 16.03
CA SER A 137 -1.67 2.32 17.48
C SER A 137 -2.25 1.01 18.05
N PHE A 138 -3.20 0.39 17.35
CA PHE A 138 -3.80 -0.90 17.74
C PHE A 138 -2.82 -2.08 17.53
N MET A 139 -2.10 -2.06 16.42
CA MET A 139 -0.97 -2.93 16.12
C MET A 139 0.24 -2.64 16.98
N ALA A 140 0.52 -1.40 17.38
CA ALA A 140 1.54 -1.19 18.40
C ALA A 140 1.16 -1.96 19.66
N PHE A 141 -0.07 -1.88 20.17
CA PHE A 141 -0.40 -2.62 21.39
C PHE A 141 -0.33 -4.15 21.22
N TYR A 142 -0.78 -4.68 20.07
CA TYR A 142 -0.86 -6.12 19.83
C TYR A 142 0.44 -6.75 19.29
N TYR A 143 1.11 -6.07 18.36
CA TYR A 143 2.35 -6.52 17.72
C TYR A 143 3.60 -5.99 18.40
N PHE A 144 3.56 -5.01 19.31
CA PHE A 144 4.76 -4.61 20.06
C PHE A 144 5.32 -5.74 20.90
N PRO A 145 4.53 -6.49 21.69
CA PRO A 145 5.05 -7.66 22.42
C PRO A 145 5.67 -8.70 21.47
N VAL A 146 5.03 -8.94 20.31
CA VAL A 146 5.52 -9.86 19.28
C VAL A 146 6.84 -9.35 18.67
N SER A 147 6.93 -8.06 18.39
CA SER A 147 8.12 -7.42 17.80
C SER A 147 9.29 -7.45 18.78
N ILE A 148 9.07 -7.12 20.05
CA ILE A 148 10.08 -7.22 21.11
C ILE A 148 10.53 -8.67 21.28
N PHE A 149 9.61 -9.64 21.25
CA PHE A 149 9.94 -11.05 21.30
C PHE A 149 10.80 -11.48 20.11
N ILE A 150 10.44 -11.09 18.88
CA ILE A 150 11.22 -11.39 17.67
C ILE A 150 12.61 -10.76 17.73
N ILE A 151 12.73 -9.51 18.19
CA ILE A 151 14.02 -8.82 18.38
C ILE A 151 14.87 -9.56 19.42
N GLY A 152 14.28 -9.89 20.58
CA GLY A 152 14.96 -10.63 21.64
C GLY A 152 15.44 -12.01 21.17
N LEU A 153 14.59 -12.73 20.43
CA LEU A 153 14.92 -14.04 19.84
C LEU A 153 16.04 -13.92 18.80
N THR A 154 16.02 -12.88 17.98
CA THR A 154 17.03 -12.59 16.96
C THR A 154 18.39 -12.28 17.60
N ILE A 155 18.42 -11.44 18.64
CA ILE A 155 19.63 -11.14 19.42
C ILE A 155 20.14 -12.42 20.09
N TYR A 156 19.26 -13.17 20.75
CA TYR A 156 19.61 -14.43 21.41
C TYR A 156 20.21 -15.45 20.43
N PHE A 157 19.61 -15.65 19.26
CA PHE A 157 20.15 -16.55 18.23
C PHE A 157 21.49 -16.05 17.68
N THR A 158 21.63 -14.74 17.42
CA THR A 158 22.87 -14.14 16.94
C THR A 158 24.04 -14.33 17.91
N ILE A 159 23.81 -14.17 19.22
CA ILE A 159 24.84 -14.37 20.24
C ILE A 159 25.11 -15.87 20.44
N SER A 160 24.06 -16.66 20.58
CA SER A 160 24.18 -18.08 20.95
C SER A 160 24.71 -18.97 19.82
N ILE A 161 24.63 -18.55 18.55
CA ILE A 161 25.15 -19.31 17.41
C ILE A 161 26.66 -19.57 17.51
N ARG A 162 27.41 -18.63 18.12
CA ARG A 162 28.86 -18.75 18.34
C ARG A 162 29.19 -19.82 19.39
N LYS A 163 28.29 -20.03 20.36
CA LYS A 163 28.45 -20.98 21.46
C LYS A 163 27.84 -22.36 21.16
N THR A 164 27.07 -22.49 20.08
CA THR A 164 26.34 -23.72 19.74
C THR A 164 27.27 -24.74 19.10
N LYS A 165 27.52 -25.88 19.78
CA LYS A 165 28.34 -26.99 19.27
C LYS A 165 27.59 -27.93 18.33
N ASN A 166 26.28 -28.12 18.53
CA ASN A 166 25.46 -28.98 17.68
C ASN A 166 25.23 -28.32 16.30
N ASN A 167 25.72 -28.96 15.24
CA ASN A 167 25.65 -28.43 13.87
C ASN A 167 24.21 -28.25 13.36
N ALA A 168 23.29 -29.17 13.68
CA ALA A 168 21.90 -29.07 13.25
C ALA A 168 21.22 -27.84 13.87
N TYR A 169 21.41 -27.64 15.18
CA TYR A 169 20.84 -26.48 15.88
C TYR A 169 21.48 -25.16 15.43
N LYS A 170 22.77 -25.18 15.11
CA LYS A 170 23.47 -24.02 14.52
C LYS A 170 22.91 -23.66 13.14
N SER A 171 22.67 -24.65 12.28
CA SER A 171 22.05 -24.44 10.96
C SER A 171 20.63 -23.90 11.08
N PHE A 172 19.82 -24.44 11.98
CA PHE A 172 18.47 -23.92 12.24
C PHE A 172 18.48 -22.42 12.59
N LYS A 173 19.35 -22.00 13.50
CA LYS A 173 19.49 -20.57 13.85
C LYS A 173 19.89 -19.71 12.66
N LYS A 174 20.81 -20.19 11.80
CA LYS A 174 21.20 -19.48 10.58
C LYS A 174 20.02 -19.31 9.63
N VAL A 175 19.28 -20.39 9.38
CA VAL A 175 18.11 -20.38 8.49
C VAL A 175 17.05 -19.42 9.03
N TYR A 176 16.78 -19.44 10.34
CA TYR A 176 15.87 -18.47 10.96
C TYR A 176 16.33 -17.02 10.72
N LEU A 177 17.60 -16.69 10.99
CA LEU A 177 18.11 -15.33 10.85
C LEU A 177 18.07 -14.84 9.39
N ILE A 178 18.48 -15.69 8.45
CA ILE A 178 18.42 -15.38 7.00
C ILE A 178 16.96 -15.25 6.57
N GLY A 179 16.11 -16.20 6.96
CA GLY A 179 14.68 -16.19 6.64
C GLY A 179 13.98 -14.93 7.15
N LEU A 180 14.31 -14.47 8.36
CA LEU A 180 13.76 -13.23 8.92
C LEU A 180 14.17 -12.01 8.10
N VAL A 181 15.45 -11.89 7.71
CA VAL A 181 15.92 -10.78 6.87
C VAL A 181 15.22 -10.80 5.50
N VAL A 182 15.12 -11.97 4.87
CA VAL A 182 14.42 -12.14 3.59
C VAL A 182 12.94 -11.78 3.72
N PHE A 183 12.29 -12.21 4.81
CA PHE A 183 10.90 -11.87 5.09
C PHE A 183 10.67 -10.37 5.27
N ILE A 184 11.52 -9.69 6.06
CA ILE A 184 11.45 -8.23 6.26
C ILE A 184 11.65 -7.51 4.93
N ALA A 185 12.66 -7.92 4.15
CA ALA A 185 12.89 -7.35 2.82
C ALA A 185 11.67 -7.55 1.91
N PHE A 186 11.09 -8.74 1.88
CA PHE A 186 9.89 -9.05 1.11
C PHE A 186 8.70 -8.17 1.51
N VAL A 187 8.41 -8.04 2.82
CA VAL A 187 7.34 -7.15 3.31
C VAL A 187 7.61 -5.70 2.93
N TYR A 188 8.86 -5.24 3.06
CA TYR A 188 9.26 -3.89 2.65
C TYR A 188 9.05 -3.67 1.13
N PHE A 189 9.43 -4.64 0.29
CA PHE A 189 9.18 -4.58 -1.15
C PHE A 189 7.68 -4.48 -1.45
N LEU A 190 6.85 -5.24 -0.73
CA LEU A 190 5.40 -5.13 -0.86
C LEU A 190 4.87 -3.77 -0.42
N GLN A 191 5.45 -3.13 0.59
CA GLN A 191 5.02 -1.81 1.04
C GLN A 191 5.44 -0.69 0.08
N VAL A 192 6.66 -0.75 -0.47
CA VAL A 192 7.22 0.30 -1.33
C VAL A 192 6.68 0.24 -2.75
N PHE A 193 6.39 -0.96 -3.26
CA PHE A 193 5.92 -1.16 -4.62
C PHE A 193 4.45 -1.57 -4.62
N PRO A 194 3.51 -0.63 -4.86
CA PRO A 194 2.09 -0.94 -4.88
C PRO A 194 1.65 -1.67 -6.16
N GLN A 195 2.59 -2.02 -7.04
CA GLN A 195 2.29 -2.65 -8.32
C GLN A 195 1.98 -4.15 -8.15
N SER A 196 0.99 -4.60 -8.93
CA SER A 196 0.74 -6.01 -9.18
C SER A 196 1.82 -6.59 -10.11
N PHE A 197 2.02 -7.91 -10.10
CA PHE A 197 3.07 -8.62 -10.85
C PHE A 197 2.49 -9.61 -11.87
#